data_AF-R9JXR8-F1
#
_entry.id   AF-R9JXR8-F1
#
_cell.length_a   1.000
_cell.length_b   1.000
_cell.length_c   1.000
_cell.angle_alpha   90.00
_cell.angle_beta   90.00
_cell.angle_gamma   90.00
#
_symmetry.space_group_name_H-M   'P 1'
#
loop_
_entity.id
_entity.type
_entity.pdbx_description
1 polymer ?
#
loop_
_entity_poly.entity_id
_entity_poly.type
_entity_poly.pdbx_seq_one_letter_code
_entity_poly.pdbx_strand_id
1 'polypeptide(L)'
;MSSEIFYDKAFILVGEKYIPVVNHGSSNCFDFDSRGREIPEKHWSVLNYPHTGRMLFTAEEMQEIAAVHEEANRNNRGGTRKSRNRSFEEGEFGRWILAGMKSAHTVEDYRKHGNTVTVVDYDRDYWQRHCVSTTEELLDKIKELSGHSITVSFWDDRHVTHPPMRRKGTPFDFGTLPEFYVLRAAQGYFVKRSSRKIWFARFQKPKSQMIRKFKTEKAAQDYLDSNQKFFSGYAFEIECVQNGGVTA
;
A
#
# COMPACT_ATOMS: atom_id res chain seq x y z
N MET A 1 23.22 -17.38 -15.33
CA MET A 1 21.96 -16.69 -15.69
C MET A 1 21.78 -15.52 -14.75
N SER A 2 21.60 -14.32 -15.28
CA SER A 2 21.15 -13.17 -14.49
C SER A 2 19.66 -13.33 -14.17
N SER A 3 19.21 -12.69 -13.09
CA SER A 3 17.82 -12.62 -12.68
C SER A 3 17.53 -11.18 -12.27
N GLU A 4 16.33 -10.71 -12.57
CA GLU A 4 15.89 -9.40 -12.12
C GLU A 4 15.32 -9.53 -10.70
N ILE A 5 15.75 -8.63 -9.83
CA ILE A 5 15.33 -8.61 -8.43
C ILE A 5 14.49 -7.36 -8.19
N PHE A 6 13.23 -7.53 -7.82
CA PHE A 6 12.33 -6.46 -7.39
C PHE A 6 12.41 -6.32 -5.87
N TYR A 7 13.14 -5.31 -5.40
CA TYR A 7 13.43 -5.08 -3.99
C TYR A 7 12.28 -4.39 -3.26
N ASP A 8 11.64 -3.42 -3.91
CA ASP A 8 10.59 -2.60 -3.32
C ASP A 8 9.68 -1.98 -4.40
N LYS A 9 8.56 -1.38 -3.98
CA LYS A 9 7.63 -0.64 -4.84
C LYS A 9 7.11 0.59 -4.12
N ALA A 10 7.00 1.71 -4.82
CA ALA A 10 6.50 2.98 -4.30
C ALA A 10 5.59 3.62 -5.35
N PHE A 11 4.28 3.39 -5.22
CA PHE A 11 3.33 3.85 -6.23
C PHE A 11 2.96 5.31 -5.97
N ILE A 12 2.92 6.11 -7.03
CA ILE A 12 2.49 7.50 -6.96
C ILE A 12 1.03 7.58 -7.44
N LEU A 13 0.18 8.22 -6.64
CA LEU A 13 -1.22 8.47 -6.93
C LEU A 13 -1.38 9.84 -7.61
N VAL A 14 -2.01 9.85 -8.79
CA VAL A 14 -2.25 11.05 -9.59
C VAL A 14 -3.72 11.09 -10.01
N GLY A 15 -4.54 11.81 -9.25
CA GLY A 15 -6.00 11.76 -9.40
C GLY A 15 -6.51 10.33 -9.15
N GLU A 16 -7.12 9.73 -10.17
CA GLU A 16 -7.60 8.34 -10.15
C GLU A 16 -6.62 7.34 -10.82
N LYS A 17 -5.45 7.83 -11.23
CA LYS A 17 -4.41 7.03 -11.91
C LYS A 17 -3.20 6.77 -11.02
N TYR A 18 -2.39 5.82 -11.43
CA TYR A 18 -1.21 5.34 -10.71
C TYR A 18 0.03 5.42 -11.59
N ILE A 19 1.17 5.69 -10.95
CA ILE A 19 2.51 5.52 -11.53
C ILE A 19 3.21 4.43 -10.69
N PRO A 20 3.32 3.20 -11.20
CA PRO A 20 3.85 2.06 -10.45
C PRO A 20 5.39 2.05 -10.46
N VAL A 21 6.02 2.87 -9.61
CA VAL A 21 7.48 2.88 -9.51
C VAL A 21 7.96 1.67 -8.69
N VAL A 22 8.94 0.93 -9.21
CA VAL A 22 9.55 -0.23 -8.56
C VAL A 22 11.05 -0.05 -8.41
N ASN A 23 11.61 -0.54 -7.31
CA ASN A 23 13.05 -0.63 -7.13
C ASN A 23 13.51 -2.00 -7.57
N HIS A 24 14.40 -2.05 -8.54
CA HIS A 24 14.87 -3.30 -9.07
C HIS A 24 16.31 -3.19 -9.58
N GLY A 25 16.88 -4.33 -9.91
CA GLY A 25 18.25 -4.44 -10.40
C GLY A 25 18.60 -5.87 -10.75
N SER A 26 19.67 -6.02 -11.53
CA SER A 26 20.10 -7.34 -11.95
C SER A 26 20.93 -8.04 -10.87
N SER A 27 20.73 -9.34 -10.71
CA SER A 27 21.46 -10.15 -9.71
C SER A 27 22.98 -10.20 -9.94
N ASN A 28 23.46 -9.85 -11.14
CA ASN A 28 24.87 -9.84 -11.51
C ASN A 28 25.46 -8.44 -11.71
N CYS A 29 24.68 -7.37 -11.51
CA CYS A 29 25.16 -6.00 -11.60
C CYS A 29 25.43 -5.42 -10.20
N PHE A 30 26.51 -4.66 -10.09
CA PHE A 30 26.97 -4.05 -8.84
C PHE A 30 27.36 -2.60 -9.08
N ASP A 31 26.98 -1.75 -8.13
CA ASP A 31 27.48 -0.39 -7.99
C ASP A 31 28.58 -0.35 -6.92
N PHE A 32 29.19 0.83 -6.75
CA PHE A 32 30.12 1.09 -5.65
C PHE A 32 29.52 2.10 -4.67
N ASP A 33 29.62 1.80 -3.37
CA ASP A 33 29.30 2.80 -2.34
C ASP A 33 30.35 3.91 -2.30
N SER A 34 30.09 4.96 -1.53
CA SER A 34 31.02 6.10 -1.34
C SER A 34 32.37 5.70 -0.73
N ARG A 35 32.52 4.47 -0.25
CA ARG A 35 33.76 3.90 0.29
C ARG A 35 34.42 2.92 -0.69
N GLY A 36 33.91 2.82 -1.91
CA GLY A 36 34.41 1.93 -2.96
C GLY A 36 34.04 0.46 -2.76
N ARG A 37 33.06 0.12 -1.91
CA ARG A 37 32.62 -1.26 -1.73
C ARG A 37 31.55 -1.62 -2.76
N GLU A 38 31.67 -2.81 -3.34
CA GLU A 38 30.63 -3.35 -4.20
C GLU A 38 29.32 -3.55 -3.44
N ILE A 39 28.25 -3.02 -4.01
CA ILE A 39 26.89 -3.15 -3.52
C ILE A 39 25.99 -3.54 -4.69
N PRO A 40 24.91 -4.30 -4.48
CA PRO A 40 24.00 -4.65 -5.59
C PRO A 40 23.47 -3.39 -6.28
N GLU A 41 23.39 -3.44 -7.61
CA GLU A 41 22.75 -2.41 -8.40
C GLU A 41 21.28 -2.26 -7.99
N LYS A 42 20.84 -1.01 -7.83
CA LYS A 42 19.44 -0.68 -7.56
C LYS A 42 19.10 0.63 -8.24
N HIS A 43 17.97 0.65 -8.92
CA HIS A 43 17.39 1.88 -9.43
C HIS A 43 15.87 1.81 -9.36
N TRP A 44 15.23 2.98 -9.35
CA TRP A 44 13.79 3.10 -9.43
C TRP A 44 13.37 3.44 -10.86
N SER A 45 12.40 2.69 -11.39
CA SER A 45 11.75 3.03 -12.67
C SER A 45 10.28 2.62 -12.66
N VAL A 46 9.52 3.18 -13.60
CA VAL A 46 8.10 2.86 -13.76
C VAL A 46 7.94 1.47 -14.38
N LEU A 47 7.13 0.64 -13.73
CA LEU A 47 6.69 -0.65 -14.23
C LEU A 47 5.63 -0.46 -15.33
N ASN A 48 6.07 -0.16 -16.55
CA ASN A 48 5.18 0.25 -17.64
C ASN A 48 4.89 -0.83 -18.68
N TYR A 49 5.56 -1.98 -18.68
CA TYR A 49 5.25 -3.05 -19.65
C TYR A 49 3.85 -3.66 -19.39
N PRO A 50 3.00 -3.90 -20.42
CA PRO A 50 3.28 -3.84 -21.87
C PRO A 50 3.13 -2.45 -22.53
N HIS A 51 2.74 -1.45 -21.76
CA HIS A 51 2.46 -0.07 -22.17
C HIS A 51 3.73 0.81 -22.21
N THR A 52 4.77 0.37 -22.91
CA THR A 52 6.09 1.01 -22.93
C THR A 52 6.00 2.50 -23.28
N GLY A 53 6.77 3.34 -22.58
CA GLY A 53 6.78 4.80 -22.76
C GLY A 53 5.62 5.54 -22.07
N ARG A 54 4.63 4.82 -21.54
CA ARG A 54 3.58 5.41 -20.69
C ARG A 54 4.01 5.41 -19.22
N MET A 55 3.54 6.41 -18.48
CA MET A 55 3.82 6.55 -17.04
C MET A 55 2.57 6.44 -16.16
N LEU A 56 1.39 6.78 -16.68
CA LEU A 56 0.14 6.82 -15.93
C LEU A 56 -0.83 5.73 -16.38
N PHE A 57 -1.40 5.04 -15.39
CA PHE A 57 -2.27 3.87 -15.59
C PHE A 57 -3.54 3.94 -14.75
N THR A 58 -4.67 3.51 -15.31
CA THR A 58 -5.91 3.31 -14.55
C THR A 58 -5.83 2.04 -13.70
N ALA A 59 -6.85 1.81 -12.85
CA ALA A 59 -6.91 0.58 -12.06
C ALA A 59 -6.99 -0.68 -12.93
N GLU A 60 -7.70 -0.61 -14.06
CA GLU A 60 -7.85 -1.69 -15.04
C GLU A 60 -6.52 -1.99 -15.73
N GLU A 61 -5.81 -0.95 -16.17
CA GLU A 61 -4.48 -1.10 -16.78
C GLU A 61 -3.46 -1.65 -15.79
N MET A 62 -3.57 -1.32 -14.50
CA MET A 62 -2.75 -1.93 -13.46
C MET A 62 -3.04 -3.43 -13.28
N GLN A 63 -4.27 -3.90 -13.48
CA GLN A 63 -4.59 -5.34 -13.50
C GLN A 63 -3.88 -6.03 -14.67
N GLU A 64 -3.87 -5.40 -15.84
CA GLU A 64 -3.19 -5.91 -17.02
C GLU A 64 -1.68 -5.99 -16.81
N ILE A 65 -1.04 -4.91 -16.33
CA ILE A 65 0.40 -4.88 -16.01
C ILE A 65 0.75 -6.02 -15.04
N ALA A 66 -0.04 -6.17 -13.98
CA ALA A 66 0.17 -7.22 -12.97
C ALA A 66 0.03 -8.63 -13.57
N ALA A 67 -0.95 -8.85 -14.44
CA ALA A 67 -1.17 -10.15 -15.09
C ALA A 67 -0.03 -10.51 -16.05
N VAL A 68 0.42 -9.56 -16.87
CA VAL A 68 1.53 -9.76 -17.81
C VAL A 68 2.83 -10.07 -17.08
N HIS A 69 3.10 -9.37 -15.98
CA HIS A 69 4.29 -9.59 -15.16
C HIS A 69 4.24 -10.94 -14.41
N GLU A 70 3.06 -11.35 -13.96
CA GLU A 70 2.87 -12.68 -13.35
C GLU A 70 3.09 -13.80 -14.37
N GLU A 71 2.57 -13.65 -15.58
CA GLU A 71 2.79 -14.62 -16.65
C GLU A 71 4.28 -14.68 -17.04
N ALA A 72 4.95 -13.54 -17.11
CA ALA A 72 6.41 -13.50 -17.29
C ALA A 72 7.15 -14.21 -16.15
N ASN A 73 6.77 -14.00 -14.89
CA ASN A 73 7.34 -14.69 -13.73
C ASN A 73 7.19 -16.21 -13.83
N ARG A 74 5.99 -16.70 -14.21
CA ARG A 74 5.70 -18.12 -14.42
C ARG A 74 6.60 -18.72 -15.52
N ASN A 75 6.78 -18.02 -16.62
CA ASN A 75 7.57 -18.49 -17.77
C ASN A 75 9.10 -18.38 -17.54
N ASN A 76 9.55 -17.47 -16.66
CA ASN A 76 10.96 -17.16 -16.45
C ASN A 76 11.70 -18.13 -15.49
N ARG A 77 11.12 -19.31 -15.15
CA ARG A 77 11.75 -20.37 -14.32
C ARG A 77 12.49 -19.85 -13.06
N GLY A 78 11.94 -18.83 -12.40
CA GLY A 78 12.54 -18.22 -11.21
C GLY A 78 13.50 -17.06 -11.44
N GLY A 79 13.58 -16.53 -12.67
CA GLY A 79 14.37 -15.34 -13.04
C GLY A 79 13.80 -14.00 -12.55
N THR A 80 12.55 -13.99 -12.05
CA THR A 80 11.94 -12.84 -11.37
C THR A 80 11.97 -13.09 -9.87
N ARG A 81 12.66 -12.22 -9.12
CA ARG A 81 13.00 -12.49 -7.72
C ARG A 81 12.66 -11.32 -6.80
N LYS A 82 12.38 -11.61 -5.53
CA LYS A 82 12.15 -10.59 -4.49
C LYS A 82 13.40 -10.34 -3.64
N SER A 83 14.40 -11.20 -3.78
CA SER A 83 15.73 -11.07 -3.18
C SER A 83 16.71 -11.98 -3.93
N ARG A 84 18.00 -11.86 -3.60
CA ARG A 84 19.07 -12.65 -4.25
C ARG A 84 18.86 -14.17 -4.20
N ASN A 85 18.19 -14.68 -3.17
CA ASN A 85 18.03 -16.13 -2.96
C ASN A 85 16.56 -16.58 -2.99
N ARG A 86 15.61 -15.69 -3.25
CA ARG A 86 14.17 -16.01 -3.21
C ARG A 86 13.43 -15.47 -4.41
N SER A 87 12.86 -16.38 -5.20
CA SER A 87 12.00 -16.06 -6.33
C SER A 87 10.57 -15.77 -5.88
N PHE A 88 9.80 -15.08 -6.73
CA PHE A 88 8.35 -14.98 -6.51
C PHE A 88 7.69 -16.34 -6.77
N GLU A 89 6.75 -16.71 -5.90
CA GLU A 89 5.91 -17.89 -6.09
C GLU A 89 4.77 -17.56 -7.06
N GLU A 90 4.10 -18.58 -7.59
CA GLU A 90 3.01 -18.40 -8.53
C GLU A 90 1.85 -17.57 -7.91
N GLY A 91 1.43 -16.55 -8.66
CA GLY A 91 0.45 -15.55 -8.27
C GLY A 91 0.96 -14.53 -7.24
N GLU A 92 2.18 -14.65 -6.74
CA GLU A 92 2.72 -13.73 -5.74
C GLU A 92 3.13 -12.39 -6.36
N PHE A 93 3.71 -12.40 -7.55
CA PHE A 93 4.25 -11.18 -8.15
C PHE A 93 3.11 -10.24 -8.59
N GLY A 94 2.08 -10.76 -9.26
CA GLY A 94 0.89 -10.00 -9.60
C GLY A 94 0.19 -9.44 -8.37
N ARG A 95 0.00 -10.24 -7.31
CA ARG A 95 -0.54 -9.75 -6.02
C ARG A 95 0.33 -8.67 -5.40
N TRP A 96 1.65 -8.80 -5.51
CA TRP A 96 2.61 -7.82 -5.00
C TRP A 96 2.50 -6.48 -5.75
N ILE A 97 2.36 -6.49 -7.07
CA ILE A 97 2.13 -5.29 -7.90
C ILE A 97 0.81 -4.62 -7.49
N LEU A 98 -0.29 -5.36 -7.46
CA LEU A 98 -1.61 -4.83 -7.11
C LEU A 98 -1.71 -4.31 -5.68
N ALA A 99 -0.95 -4.89 -4.74
CA ALA A 99 -0.86 -4.36 -3.39
C ALA A 99 -0.28 -2.93 -3.37
N GLY A 100 0.54 -2.55 -4.35
CA GLY A 100 1.08 -1.19 -4.50
C GLY A 100 0.00 -0.13 -4.66
N MET A 101 -1.12 -0.44 -5.33
CA MET A 101 -2.24 0.50 -5.47
C MET A 101 -2.87 0.87 -4.13
N LYS A 102 -2.87 -0.05 -3.15
CA LYS A 102 -3.44 0.19 -1.81
C LYS A 102 -2.55 1.08 -0.95
N SER A 103 -1.27 1.19 -1.30
CA SER A 103 -0.26 2.04 -0.65
C SER A 103 0.21 3.15 -1.57
N ALA A 104 -0.60 3.56 -2.55
CA ALA A 104 -0.27 4.65 -3.43
C ALA A 104 -0.42 6.00 -2.70
N HIS A 105 0.53 6.89 -2.91
CA HIS A 105 0.63 8.19 -2.25
C HIS A 105 0.91 9.29 -3.27
N THR A 106 0.48 10.52 -3.02
CA THR A 106 0.77 11.64 -3.93
C THR A 106 2.24 12.07 -3.79
N VAL A 107 2.74 12.89 -4.71
CA VAL A 107 4.11 13.44 -4.63
C VAL A 107 4.32 14.22 -3.33
N GLU A 108 3.31 14.98 -2.91
CA GLU A 108 3.32 15.77 -1.68
C GLU A 108 3.41 14.87 -0.43
N ASP A 109 2.68 13.75 -0.43
CA ASP A 109 2.75 12.76 0.65
C ASP A 109 4.18 12.18 0.76
N TYR A 110 4.79 11.79 -0.36
CA TYR A 110 6.19 11.33 -0.38
C TYR A 110 7.17 12.41 0.09
N ARG A 111 6.99 13.65 -0.37
CA ARG A 111 7.82 14.81 0.01
C ARG A 111 7.76 15.10 1.49
N LYS A 112 6.57 15.05 2.09
CA LYS A 112 6.37 15.23 3.55
C LYS A 112 7.17 14.22 4.38
N HIS A 113 7.48 13.06 3.80
CA HIS A 113 8.27 12.00 4.44
C HIS A 113 9.73 11.99 3.99
N GLY A 114 10.23 13.10 3.42
CA GLY A 114 11.64 13.29 3.09
C GLY A 114 12.08 12.69 1.76
N ASN A 115 11.15 12.19 0.94
CA ASN A 115 11.48 11.69 -0.39
C ASN A 115 11.45 12.81 -1.42
N THR A 116 12.21 12.67 -2.50
CA THR A 116 12.16 13.56 -3.66
C THR A 116 11.81 12.74 -4.88
N VAL A 117 10.68 13.03 -5.52
CA VAL A 117 10.27 12.40 -6.78
C VAL A 117 10.99 13.11 -7.93
N THR A 118 11.44 12.33 -8.90
CA THR A 118 12.16 12.83 -10.08
C THR A 118 11.59 12.27 -11.36
N VAL A 119 11.69 13.04 -12.44
CA VAL A 119 11.57 12.54 -13.81
C VAL A 119 12.98 12.45 -14.38
N VAL A 120 13.39 11.26 -14.80
CA VAL A 120 14.67 11.01 -15.45
C VAL A 120 14.45 11.07 -16.96
N ASP A 121 15.21 11.91 -17.64
CA ASP A 121 15.24 12.05 -19.10
C ASP A 121 16.53 11.42 -19.66
N TYR A 122 16.39 10.46 -20.57
CA TYR A 122 17.50 9.70 -21.17
C TYR A 122 17.89 10.17 -22.57
N ASP A 123 17.19 11.14 -23.17
CA ASP A 123 17.38 11.48 -24.60
C ASP A 123 18.62 12.36 -24.87
N ARG A 124 19.28 12.86 -23.84
CA ARG A 124 20.52 13.65 -23.96
C ARG A 124 21.76 12.79 -23.74
N ASP A 125 22.91 13.23 -24.27
CA ASP A 125 24.23 12.59 -24.08
C ASP A 125 24.55 12.31 -22.59
N TYR A 126 24.00 13.13 -21.70
CA TYR A 126 23.97 12.90 -20.26
C TYR A 126 22.52 12.94 -19.80
N TRP A 127 22.07 11.86 -19.15
CA TRP A 127 20.73 11.79 -18.59
C TRP A 127 20.53 12.90 -17.55
N GLN A 128 19.31 13.44 -17.50
CA GLN A 128 18.95 14.54 -16.60
C GLN A 128 17.91 14.08 -15.57
N ARG A 129 18.00 14.57 -14.34
CA ARG A 129 16.98 14.40 -13.29
C ARG A 129 16.27 15.71 -13.05
N HIS A 130 14.96 15.71 -13.24
CA HIS A 130 14.08 16.83 -12.93
C HIS A 130 13.33 16.54 -11.64
N CYS A 131 13.68 17.23 -10.56
CA CYS A 131 12.98 17.11 -9.28
C CYS A 131 11.61 17.79 -9.37
N VAL A 132 10.60 17.14 -8.80
CA VAL A 132 9.24 17.68 -8.71
C VAL A 132 8.75 17.64 -7.27
N SER A 133 7.99 18.66 -6.90
CA SER A 133 7.52 18.90 -5.53
C SER A 133 6.04 18.63 -5.34
N THR A 134 5.27 18.62 -6.43
CA THR A 134 3.82 18.37 -6.43
C THR A 134 3.44 17.39 -7.53
N THR A 135 2.24 16.84 -7.40
CA THR A 135 1.66 15.94 -8.40
C THR A 135 1.33 16.68 -9.70
N GLU A 136 1.01 17.98 -9.61
CA GLU A 136 0.82 18.86 -10.76
C GLU A 136 2.14 19.10 -11.51
N GLU A 137 3.22 19.45 -10.81
CA GLU A 137 4.54 19.61 -11.41
C GLU A 137 5.04 18.32 -12.08
N LEU A 138 4.73 17.16 -11.49
CA LEU A 138 5.04 15.86 -12.09
C LEU A 138 4.32 15.68 -13.43
N LEU A 139 3.02 16.00 -13.49
CA LEU A 139 2.23 15.91 -14.71
C LEU A 139 2.72 16.86 -15.79
N ASP A 140 3.00 18.11 -15.40
CA ASP A 140 3.51 19.13 -16.31
C ASP A 140 4.88 18.71 -16.88
N LYS A 141 5.76 18.17 -16.04
CA LYS A 141 7.07 17.70 -16.48
C LYS A 141 6.98 16.49 -17.41
N ILE A 142 6.09 15.53 -17.13
CA ILE A 142 5.84 14.38 -18.03
C ILE A 142 5.30 14.86 -19.38
N LYS A 143 4.43 15.88 -19.39
CA LYS A 143 3.87 16.46 -20.61
C LYS A 143 4.90 17.25 -21.40
N GLU A 144 5.74 18.04 -20.73
CA GLU A 144 6.84 18.79 -21.34
C GLU A 144 7.82 17.87 -22.07
N LEU A 145 8.15 16.74 -21.46
CA LEU A 145 9.07 15.73 -22.00
C LEU A 145 8.35 14.67 -22.85
N SER A 146 7.15 14.96 -23.35
CA SER A 146 6.41 14.02 -24.19
C SER A 146 7.20 13.70 -25.46
N GLY A 147 7.39 12.41 -25.74
CA GLY A 147 8.19 11.93 -26.87
C GLY A 147 9.63 11.59 -26.51
N HIS A 148 10.14 12.03 -25.35
CA HIS A 148 11.43 11.61 -24.85
C HIS A 148 11.35 10.22 -24.19
N SER A 149 12.49 9.52 -24.13
CA SER A 149 12.67 8.36 -23.26
C SER A 149 12.80 8.82 -21.82
N ILE A 150 11.71 8.73 -21.05
CA ILE A 150 11.67 9.16 -19.65
C ILE A 150 11.24 8.04 -18.70
N THR A 151 11.57 8.19 -17.42
CA THR A 151 10.93 7.41 -16.35
C THR A 151 10.71 8.28 -15.11
N VAL A 152 9.73 7.91 -14.29
CA VAL A 152 9.53 8.50 -12.96
C VAL A 152 10.29 7.66 -11.93
N SER A 153 11.01 8.33 -11.05
CA SER A 153 11.95 7.74 -10.10
C SER A 153 11.96 8.51 -8.79
N PHE A 154 12.85 8.11 -7.88
CA PHE A 154 13.15 8.84 -6.65
C PHE A 154 14.61 9.27 -6.67
N TRP A 155 14.92 10.37 -5.96
CA TRP A 155 16.29 10.89 -5.89
C TRP A 155 17.27 9.88 -5.27
N ASP A 156 16.85 9.18 -4.21
CA ASP A 156 17.61 8.07 -3.62
C ASP A 156 17.27 6.79 -4.40
N ASP A 157 18.26 6.28 -5.14
CA ASP A 157 18.13 5.10 -6.00
C ASP A 157 17.92 3.78 -5.22
N ARG A 158 18.06 3.80 -3.89
CA ARG A 158 18.09 2.58 -3.06
C ARG A 158 16.96 2.51 -2.03
N HIS A 159 16.54 3.65 -1.49
CA HIS A 159 15.57 3.68 -0.39
C HIS A 159 14.50 4.74 -0.59
N VAL A 160 13.26 4.38 -0.25
CA VAL A 160 12.13 5.28 -0.14
C VAL A 160 11.54 5.14 1.25
N THR A 161 11.28 6.27 1.90
CA THR A 161 10.53 6.32 3.15
C THR A 161 9.04 6.30 2.83
N HIS A 162 8.41 5.14 3.00
CA HIS A 162 6.99 4.97 2.70
C HIS A 162 6.11 5.82 3.62
N PRO A 163 5.26 6.70 3.06
CA PRO A 163 4.22 7.33 3.85
C PRO A 163 3.32 6.25 4.50
N PRO A 164 2.76 6.52 5.69
CA PRO A 164 1.87 5.56 6.33
C PRO A 164 0.62 5.38 5.45
N MET A 165 0.21 4.12 5.24
CA MET A 165 -1.03 3.82 4.51
C MET A 165 -2.16 4.72 4.99
N ARG A 166 -2.84 5.39 4.06
CA ARG A 166 -4.03 6.18 4.37
C ARG A 166 -5.02 5.29 5.09
N ARG A 167 -5.13 5.46 6.41
CA ARG A 167 -6.19 4.79 7.19
C ARG A 167 -7.49 5.34 6.64
N LYS A 168 -8.39 4.46 6.18
CA LYS A 168 -9.73 4.86 5.75
C LYS A 168 -10.42 5.59 6.91
N GLY A 169 -10.51 6.91 6.79
CA GLY A 169 -11.26 7.80 7.68
C GLY A 169 -10.62 8.08 9.03
N THR A 170 -10.91 9.26 9.54
CA THR A 170 -10.95 9.52 10.99
C THR A 170 -11.85 8.47 11.63
N PRO A 171 -11.47 7.86 12.78
CA PRO A 171 -12.36 6.97 13.50
C PRO A 171 -13.72 7.63 13.68
N PHE A 172 -14.80 6.93 13.31
CA PHE A 172 -16.14 7.46 13.45
C PHE A 172 -16.40 7.81 14.93
N ASP A 173 -16.80 9.05 15.20
CA ASP A 173 -17.10 9.47 16.56
C ASP A 173 -18.48 8.98 16.98
N PHE A 174 -18.51 7.88 17.73
CA PHE A 174 -19.73 7.34 18.31
C PHE A 174 -20.40 8.28 19.31
N GLY A 175 -19.69 9.31 19.81
CA GLY A 175 -20.22 10.41 20.62
C GLY A 175 -21.38 11.15 19.95
N THR A 176 -21.41 11.17 18.61
CA THR A 176 -22.43 11.87 17.81
C THR A 176 -23.75 11.12 17.67
N LEU A 177 -23.77 9.81 17.96
CA LEU A 177 -25.00 9.01 17.86
C LEU A 177 -25.81 9.07 19.16
N PRO A 178 -27.15 9.05 19.11
CA PRO A 178 -27.99 8.97 20.30
C PRO A 178 -27.82 7.62 21.02
N GLU A 179 -27.53 6.56 20.27
CA GLU A 179 -27.26 5.21 20.77
C GLU A 179 -26.24 4.48 19.89
N PHE A 180 -25.64 3.44 20.44
CA PHE A 180 -24.74 2.54 19.72
C PHE A 180 -24.80 1.14 20.32
N TYR A 181 -24.25 0.15 19.61
CA TYR A 181 -24.33 -1.25 20.02
C TYR A 181 -22.94 -1.78 20.38
N VAL A 182 -22.88 -2.64 21.40
CA VAL A 182 -21.65 -3.33 21.84
C VAL A 182 -21.92 -4.83 22.00
N LEU A 183 -20.86 -5.63 21.91
CA LEU A 183 -20.94 -7.07 22.17
C LEU A 183 -20.51 -7.35 23.60
N ARG A 184 -21.37 -8.02 24.36
CA ARG A 184 -21.12 -8.44 25.74
C ARG A 184 -21.07 -9.95 25.83
N ALA A 185 -20.09 -10.48 26.55
CA ALA A 185 -20.01 -11.89 26.89
C ALA A 185 -19.82 -12.04 28.41
N ALA A 186 -19.84 -13.29 28.90
CA ALA A 186 -19.55 -13.59 30.31
C ALA A 186 -18.20 -13.01 30.78
N GLN A 187 -17.23 -12.88 29.87
CA GLN A 187 -15.89 -12.34 30.13
C GLN A 187 -15.82 -10.80 30.05
N GLY A 188 -16.93 -10.09 29.80
CA GLY A 188 -17.01 -8.63 29.67
C GLY A 188 -17.30 -8.16 28.25
N TYR A 189 -17.07 -6.87 27.99
CA TYR A 189 -17.34 -6.26 26.68
C TYR A 189 -16.23 -6.56 25.67
N PHE A 190 -16.60 -6.81 24.42
CA PHE A 190 -15.66 -7.08 23.33
C PHE A 190 -14.83 -5.85 22.96
N VAL A 191 -13.51 -6.02 22.87
CA VAL A 191 -12.55 -4.97 22.48
C VAL A 191 -12.09 -5.21 21.04
N LYS A 192 -11.48 -6.36 20.79
CA LYS A 192 -10.96 -6.75 19.47
C LYS A 192 -10.67 -8.24 19.43
N ARG A 193 -10.37 -8.74 18.23
CA ARG A 193 -9.78 -10.05 18.01
C ARG A 193 -8.52 -9.96 17.14
N SER A 194 -7.72 -11.01 17.22
CA SER A 194 -6.64 -11.33 16.26
C SER A 194 -6.98 -12.66 15.59
N SER A 195 -6.01 -13.28 14.93
CA SER A 195 -6.14 -14.66 14.44
C SER A 195 -6.02 -15.71 15.55
N ARG A 196 -5.59 -15.34 16.77
CA ARG A 196 -5.31 -16.30 17.85
C ARG A 196 -6.01 -16.00 19.18
N LYS A 197 -6.47 -14.77 19.40
CA LYS A 197 -6.99 -14.34 20.70
C LYS A 197 -8.15 -13.35 20.56
N ILE A 198 -9.00 -13.34 21.59
CA ILE A 198 -10.06 -12.34 21.82
C ILE A 198 -9.71 -11.54 23.07
N TRP A 199 -9.98 -10.24 23.03
CA TRP A 199 -9.81 -9.34 24.18
C TRP A 199 -11.17 -8.86 24.67
N PHE A 200 -11.34 -8.92 25.99
CA PHE A 200 -12.52 -8.45 26.69
C PHE A 200 -12.14 -7.39 27.73
N ALA A 201 -13.04 -6.44 27.94
CA ALA A 201 -12.98 -5.45 29.00
C ALA A 201 -13.96 -5.86 30.12
N ARG A 202 -13.43 -6.43 31.20
CA ARG A 202 -14.19 -7.05 32.30
C ARG A 202 -14.91 -6.05 33.21
N PHE A 203 -14.29 -4.91 33.49
CA PHE A 203 -14.75 -3.94 34.50
C PHE A 203 -14.94 -2.54 33.92
N GLN A 204 -15.22 -2.45 32.63
CA GLN A 204 -15.36 -1.17 31.93
C GLN A 204 -16.81 -0.89 31.61
N LYS A 205 -17.19 0.40 31.67
CA LYS A 205 -18.50 0.85 31.18
C LYS A 205 -18.57 0.71 29.67
N PRO A 206 -19.74 0.41 29.08
CA PRO A 206 -19.91 0.22 27.64
C PRO A 206 -19.48 1.44 26.79
N LYS A 207 -19.49 2.65 27.38
CA LYS A 207 -19.02 3.89 26.74
C LYS A 207 -17.49 4.02 26.63
N SER A 208 -16.71 3.12 27.23
CA SER A 208 -15.25 3.17 27.17
C SER A 208 -14.72 3.17 25.74
N GLN A 209 -13.65 3.95 25.48
CA GLN A 209 -13.02 4.04 24.16
C GLN A 209 -12.39 2.73 23.69
N MET A 210 -12.09 1.82 24.63
CA MET A 210 -11.47 0.53 24.32
C MET A 210 -12.49 -0.47 23.75
N ILE A 211 -13.77 -0.30 24.03
CA ILE A 211 -14.82 -1.24 23.63
C ILE A 211 -15.17 -1.00 22.16
N ARG A 212 -15.29 -2.10 21.41
CA ARG A 212 -15.72 -2.01 20.02
C ARG A 212 -17.20 -1.68 19.97
N LYS A 213 -17.51 -0.64 19.19
CA LYS A 213 -18.86 -0.14 18.99
C LYS A 213 -19.32 -0.39 17.56
N PHE A 214 -20.62 -0.56 17.41
CA PHE A 214 -21.31 -0.76 16.13
C PHE A 214 -22.40 0.30 16.02
N LYS A 215 -22.60 0.81 14.79
CA LYS A 215 -23.58 1.87 14.52
C LYS A 215 -25.01 1.37 14.65
N THR A 216 -25.24 0.11 14.30
CA THR A 216 -26.56 -0.53 14.29
C THR A 216 -26.45 -1.95 14.84
N GLU A 217 -27.57 -2.48 15.35
CA GLU A 217 -27.67 -3.87 15.80
C GLU A 217 -27.31 -4.85 14.69
N LYS A 218 -27.85 -4.61 13.48
CA LYS A 218 -27.54 -5.41 12.29
C LYS A 218 -26.04 -5.49 12.03
N ALA A 219 -25.31 -4.37 12.14
CA ALA A 219 -23.86 -4.38 11.94
C ALA A 219 -23.10 -5.18 13.03
N ALA A 220 -23.63 -5.23 14.25
CA ALA A 220 -23.09 -6.08 15.31
C ALA A 220 -23.37 -7.57 15.02
N GLN A 221 -24.57 -7.89 14.54
CA GLN A 221 -24.95 -9.26 14.16
C GLN A 221 -24.14 -9.76 12.96
N ASP A 222 -24.06 -8.97 11.87
CA ASP A 222 -23.25 -9.30 10.69
C ASP A 222 -21.78 -9.58 11.07
N TYR A 223 -21.27 -8.86 12.09
CA TYR A 223 -19.93 -9.10 12.62
C TYR A 223 -19.82 -10.41 13.39
N LEU A 224 -20.82 -10.81 14.18
CA LEU A 224 -20.83 -12.12 14.84
C LEU A 224 -20.85 -13.25 13.79
N ASP A 225 -21.73 -13.14 12.80
CA ASP A 225 -21.93 -14.17 11.77
C ASP A 225 -20.67 -14.36 10.93
N SER A 226 -20.04 -13.26 10.50
CA SER A 226 -18.78 -13.29 9.75
C SER A 226 -17.62 -13.90 10.53
N ASN A 227 -17.72 -13.98 11.86
CA ASN A 227 -16.67 -14.47 12.75
C ASN A 227 -17.12 -15.70 13.57
N GLN A 228 -18.21 -16.36 13.18
CA GLN A 228 -18.85 -17.44 13.95
C GLN A 228 -17.88 -18.54 14.37
N LYS A 229 -17.02 -19.01 13.44
CA LYS A 229 -16.00 -20.05 13.73
C LYS A 229 -15.03 -19.63 14.84
N PHE A 230 -14.73 -18.34 14.95
CA PHE A 230 -13.79 -17.80 15.94
C PHE A 230 -14.46 -17.53 17.28
N PHE A 231 -15.77 -17.30 17.28
CA PHE A 231 -16.57 -16.99 18.45
C PHE A 231 -17.34 -18.18 19.02
N SER A 232 -17.22 -19.37 18.43
CA SER A 232 -17.94 -20.58 18.83
C SER A 232 -17.83 -20.96 20.32
N GLY A 233 -16.75 -20.57 21.00
CA GLY A 233 -16.57 -20.77 22.45
C GLY A 233 -17.14 -19.67 23.35
N TYR A 234 -17.83 -18.68 22.80
CA TYR A 234 -18.30 -17.49 23.52
C TYR A 234 -19.77 -17.21 23.18
N ALA A 235 -20.59 -17.06 24.20
CA ALA A 235 -21.94 -16.52 24.06
C ALA A 235 -21.88 -14.99 24.10
N PHE A 236 -22.21 -14.36 22.97
CA PHE A 236 -22.29 -12.91 22.86
C PHE A 236 -23.74 -12.45 22.86
N GLU A 237 -24.02 -11.40 23.62
CA GLU A 237 -25.25 -10.62 23.59
C GLU A 237 -24.96 -9.26 22.96
N ILE A 238 -25.87 -8.77 22.12
CA ILE A 238 -25.79 -7.42 21.56
C ILE A 238 -26.51 -6.49 22.53
N GLU A 239 -25.76 -5.57 23.15
CA GLU A 239 -26.29 -4.59 24.09
C GLU A 239 -26.43 -3.23 23.39
N CYS A 240 -27.64 -2.66 23.41
CA CYS A 240 -27.88 -1.29 22.98
C CYS A 240 -27.52 -0.31 24.12
N VAL A 241 -26.69 0.68 23.82
CA VAL A 241 -26.15 1.64 24.78
C VAL A 241 -26.63 3.03 24.40
N GLN A 242 -27.47 3.60 25.26
CA GLN A 242 -27.92 4.98 25.14
C GLN A 242 -26.74 5.92 25.39
N ASN A 243 -26.38 6.68 24.37
CA ASN A 243 -25.25 7.59 24.44
C ASN A 243 -25.60 8.93 25.11
N GLY A 244 -26.89 9.16 25.42
CA GLY A 244 -27.35 10.39 26.07
C GLY A 244 -27.10 11.60 25.18
N GLY A 245 -27.32 11.43 23.87
CA GLY A 245 -27.09 12.46 22.87
C GLY A 245 -27.63 13.80 23.34
N VAL A 246 -26.81 14.84 23.22
CA VAL A 246 -27.25 16.23 23.40
C VAL A 246 -28.43 16.41 22.44
N THR A 247 -29.63 16.52 23.01
CA THR A 247 -30.77 17.13 22.33
C THR A 247 -30.31 18.51 21.89
N ALA A 248 -30.42 18.78 20.59
CA ALA A 248 -30.13 20.08 19.98
C ALA A 248 -30.76 21.25 20.75
#